data_AF-A0A8H7B1G4-F1
#
_entry.id   AF-A0A8H7B1G4-F1
#
_cell.length_a   1.000
_cell.length_b   1.000
_cell.length_c   1.000
_cell.angle_alpha   90.00
_cell.angle_beta   90.00
_cell.angle_gamma   90.00
#
_symmetry.space_group_name_H-M   'P 1'
#
loop_
_entity.id
_entity.type
_entity.pdbx_description
1 polymer ?
#
loop_
_entity_poly.entity_id
_entity_poly.type
_entity_poly.pdbx_seq_one_letter_code
_entity_poly.pdbx_strand_id
1 'polypeptide(L)'
;MASLHVASAQNSQGIQTLLDAEREAQKIVQQAREYRTKRVKDARSEAQKEIEDYRKEKESEYQKFEKEHSSGNQKAEEDAKKDTDAKVKEIDEIGNKSGTKVVDQLIEAVVNAHPKPPGKQD
;
A
#
# COMPACT_ATOMS: atom_id res chain seq x y z
N MET A 1 9.03 30.30 -92.52
CA MET A 1 9.79 29.82 -91.34
C MET A 1 9.07 30.24 -90.06
N ALA A 2 8.23 29.38 -89.48
CA ALA A 2 7.83 29.47 -88.07
C ALA A 2 6.91 28.28 -87.72
N SER A 3 7.49 27.10 -87.42
CA SER A 3 6.74 26.06 -86.70
C SER A 3 7.68 25.01 -86.10
N LEU A 4 8.55 25.42 -85.16
CA LEU A 4 9.40 24.46 -84.44
C LEU A 4 9.75 24.85 -83.00
N HIS A 5 8.97 25.72 -82.33
CA HIS A 5 9.30 26.21 -80.97
C HIS A 5 8.28 25.85 -79.87
N VAL A 6 7.19 25.14 -80.16
CA VAL A 6 6.12 24.92 -79.16
C VAL A 6 6.17 23.53 -78.49
N ALA A 7 6.78 22.52 -79.13
CA ALA A 7 6.75 21.14 -78.62
C ALA A 7 7.74 20.84 -77.47
N SER A 8 8.80 21.64 -77.31
CA SER A 8 9.83 21.41 -76.28
C SER A 8 9.47 22.00 -74.90
N ALA A 9 8.74 23.12 -74.87
CA ALA A 9 8.35 23.80 -73.62
C ALA A 9 7.18 23.09 -72.88
N GLN A 10 6.30 22.39 -73.59
CA GLN A 10 5.20 21.64 -72.96
C GLN A 10 5.68 20.37 -72.25
N ASN A 11 6.79 19.79 -72.72
CA ASN A 11 7.36 18.57 -72.14
C ASN A 11 8.02 18.87 -70.78
N SER A 12 8.65 20.03 -70.61
CA SER A 12 9.26 20.42 -69.33
C SER A 12 8.23 20.81 -68.26
N GLN A 13 7.13 21.48 -68.63
CA GLN A 13 6.09 21.91 -67.68
C GLN A 13 5.30 20.71 -67.11
N GLY A 14 4.98 19.73 -67.97
CA GLY A 14 4.28 18.51 -67.56
C GLY A 14 5.14 17.65 -66.62
N ILE A 15 6.44 17.49 -66.93
CA ILE A 15 7.39 16.78 -66.06
C ILE A 15 7.52 17.49 -64.71
N GLN A 16 7.63 18.82 -64.69
CA GLN A 16 7.73 19.58 -63.44
C GLN A 16 6.50 19.37 -62.54
N THR A 17 5.30 19.36 -63.13
CA THR A 17 4.04 19.10 -62.41
C THR A 17 4.02 17.71 -61.79
N LEU A 18 4.51 16.69 -62.50
CA LEU A 18 4.62 15.33 -61.97
C LEU A 18 5.63 15.22 -60.83
N LEU A 19 6.78 15.89 -60.93
CA LEU A 19 7.79 15.92 -59.88
C LEU A 19 7.28 16.61 -58.60
N ASP A 20 6.51 17.69 -58.76
CA ASP A 20 5.92 18.39 -57.61
C ASP A 20 4.81 17.54 -56.95
N ALA A 21 3.98 16.86 -57.75
CA ALA A 21 3.01 15.89 -57.25
C ALA A 21 3.68 14.71 -56.52
N GLU A 22 4.82 14.22 -57.01
CA GLU A 22 5.60 13.16 -56.35
C GLU A 22 6.11 13.62 -54.98
N ARG A 23 6.67 14.83 -54.90
CA ARG A 23 7.14 15.41 -53.62
C ARG A 23 6.00 15.57 -52.63
N GLU A 24 4.84 16.03 -53.08
CA GLU A 24 3.66 16.20 -52.23
C GLU A 24 3.13 14.85 -51.72
N ALA A 25 3.05 13.84 -52.59
CA ALA A 25 2.69 12.49 -52.22
C ALA A 25 3.67 11.90 -51.20
N GLN A 26 4.98 12.06 -51.41
CA GLN A 26 6.01 11.63 -50.45
C GLN A 26 5.85 12.31 -49.09
N LYS A 27 5.56 13.61 -49.08
CA LYS A 27 5.32 14.38 -47.84
C LYS A 27 4.10 13.86 -47.08
N ILE A 28 3.00 13.59 -47.77
CA ILE A 28 1.78 13.02 -47.17
C ILE A 28 2.07 11.65 -46.53
N VAL A 29 2.78 10.78 -47.25
CA VAL A 29 3.15 9.45 -46.73
C VAL A 29 4.07 9.57 -45.50
N GLN A 30 5.04 10.48 -45.53
CA GLN A 30 5.95 10.70 -44.40
C GLN A 30 5.20 11.21 -43.17
N GLN A 31 4.32 12.19 -43.32
CA GLN A 31 3.47 12.69 -42.24
C GLN A 31 2.57 11.59 -41.66
N ALA A 32 2.00 10.72 -42.49
CA ALA A 32 1.19 9.60 -42.02
C ALA A 32 2.01 8.59 -41.19
N ARG A 33 3.26 8.30 -41.59
CA ARG A 33 4.17 7.43 -40.85
C ARG A 33 4.56 8.03 -39.50
N GLU A 34 4.88 9.32 -39.47
CA GLU A 34 5.17 10.05 -38.24
C GLU A 34 3.97 10.09 -37.29
N TYR A 35 2.79 10.39 -37.83
CA TYR A 35 1.54 10.38 -37.07
C TYR A 35 1.26 9.01 -36.43
N ARG A 36 1.40 7.92 -37.21
CA ARG A 36 1.24 6.56 -36.69
C ARG A 36 2.22 6.26 -35.57
N THR A 37 3.49 6.63 -35.75
CA THR A 37 4.54 6.38 -34.75
C THR A 37 4.27 7.17 -33.47
N LYS A 38 3.87 8.45 -33.62
CA LYS A 38 3.47 9.29 -32.50
C LYS A 38 2.27 8.71 -31.74
N ARG A 39 1.21 8.31 -32.43
CA ARG A 39 0.02 7.68 -31.83
C ARG A 39 0.36 6.43 -31.01
N VAL A 40 1.26 5.58 -31.50
CA VAL A 40 1.70 4.39 -30.76
C VAL A 40 2.48 4.77 -29.51
N LYS A 41 3.35 5.78 -29.59
CA LYS A 41 4.11 6.27 -28.43
C LYS A 41 3.19 6.91 -27.38
N ASP A 42 2.26 7.75 -27.83
CA ASP A 42 1.30 8.43 -26.96
C ASP A 42 0.43 7.39 -26.23
N ALA A 43 -0.11 6.39 -26.94
CA ALA A 43 -0.89 5.31 -26.33
C ALA A 43 -0.12 4.51 -25.28
N ARG A 44 1.17 4.23 -25.52
CA ARG A 44 2.03 3.56 -24.52
C ARG A 44 2.25 4.43 -23.28
N SER A 45 2.52 5.72 -23.49
CA SER A 45 2.73 6.68 -22.40
C SER A 45 1.48 6.86 -21.56
N GLU A 46 0.31 6.92 -22.20
CA GLU A 46 -0.98 7.07 -21.53
C GLU A 46 -1.33 5.82 -20.71
N ALA A 47 -1.17 4.62 -21.29
CA ALA A 47 -1.36 3.36 -20.56
C ALA A 47 -0.40 3.24 -19.35
N GLN A 48 0.86 3.65 -19.51
CA GLN A 48 1.82 3.62 -18.40
C GLN A 48 1.45 4.59 -17.29
N LYS A 49 0.96 5.79 -17.65
CA LYS A 49 0.44 6.76 -16.68
C LYS A 49 -0.77 6.20 -15.93
N GLU A 50 -1.71 5.57 -16.62
CA GLU A 50 -2.90 4.96 -16.01
C GLU A 50 -2.52 3.83 -15.04
N ILE A 51 -1.54 2.99 -15.39
CA ILE A 51 -0.99 1.96 -14.50
C ILE A 51 -0.37 2.57 -13.24
N GLU A 52 0.41 3.64 -13.39
CA GLU A 52 1.03 4.32 -12.25
C GLU A 52 0.00 4.95 -11.31
N ASP A 53 -1.03 5.59 -11.88
CA ASP A 53 -2.10 6.21 -11.11
C ASP A 53 -2.94 5.15 -10.37
N TYR A 54 -3.27 4.03 -11.02
CA TYR A 54 -3.94 2.89 -10.38
C TYR A 54 -3.09 2.29 -9.26
N ARG A 55 -1.78 2.16 -9.47
CA ARG A 55 -0.87 1.66 -8.43
C ARG A 55 -0.83 2.59 -7.22
N LYS A 56 -0.78 3.91 -7.43
CA LYS A 56 -0.83 4.90 -6.33
C LYS A 56 -2.14 4.85 -5.58
N GLU A 57 -3.26 4.69 -6.29
CA GLU A 57 -4.58 4.54 -5.67
C GLU A 57 -4.61 3.31 -4.76
N LYS A 58 -4.20 2.14 -5.28
CA LYS A 58 -4.17 0.90 -4.50
C LYS A 58 -3.20 0.91 -3.33
N GLU A 59 -2.05 1.55 -3.49
CA GLU A 59 -1.12 1.76 -2.37
C GLU A 59 -1.74 2.67 -1.30
N SER A 60 -2.45 3.73 -1.69
CA SER A 60 -3.15 4.61 -0.75
C SER A 60 -4.28 3.87 -0.01
N GLU A 61 -5.08 3.07 -0.72
CA GLU A 61 -6.08 2.20 -0.11
C GLU A 61 -5.45 1.22 0.88
N TYR A 62 -4.35 0.56 0.48
CA TYR A 62 -3.63 -0.37 1.34
C TYR A 62 -3.11 0.30 2.60
N GLN A 63 -2.45 1.45 2.50
CA GLN A 63 -1.94 2.19 3.66
C GLN A 63 -3.06 2.69 4.58
N LYS A 64 -4.22 3.07 4.04
CA LYS A 64 -5.39 3.42 4.85
C LYS A 64 -5.91 2.20 5.59
N PHE A 65 -6.09 1.09 4.88
CA PHE A 65 -6.52 -0.17 5.46
C PHE A 65 -5.56 -0.64 6.55
N GLU A 66 -4.26 -0.58 6.29
CA GLU A 66 -3.21 -0.89 7.26
C GLU A 66 -3.30 0.04 8.46
N LYS A 67 -3.42 1.36 8.31
CA LYS A 67 -3.57 2.27 9.46
C LYS A 67 -4.82 2.01 10.29
N GLU A 68 -5.95 1.75 9.63
CA GLU A 68 -7.22 1.46 10.31
C GLU A 68 -7.17 0.12 11.06
N HIS A 69 -6.54 -0.90 10.48
CA HIS A 69 -6.53 -2.28 11.00
C HIS A 69 -5.25 -2.67 11.74
N SER A 70 -4.16 -1.87 11.66
CA SER A 70 -2.93 -2.05 12.44
C SER A 70 -3.11 -1.72 13.92
N SER A 71 -4.23 -1.09 14.27
CA SER A 71 -4.70 -0.99 15.65
C SER A 71 -5.10 -2.35 16.26
N GLY A 72 -4.95 -3.45 15.50
CA GLY A 72 -5.36 -4.83 15.74
C GLY A 72 -5.60 -5.23 17.19
N ASN A 73 -4.63 -4.97 18.08
CA ASN A 73 -4.76 -5.30 19.50
C ASN A 73 -4.64 -4.10 20.45
N GLN A 74 -4.41 -2.86 20.00
CA GLN A 74 -4.18 -1.73 20.92
C GLN A 74 -5.35 -1.51 21.88
N LYS A 75 -6.59 -1.55 21.36
CA LYS A 75 -7.78 -1.40 22.20
C LYS A 75 -7.95 -2.59 23.16
N ALA A 76 -7.71 -3.82 22.67
CA ALA A 76 -7.76 -5.02 23.50
C ALA A 76 -6.69 -5.01 24.60
N GLU A 77 -5.48 -4.51 24.30
CA GLU A 77 -4.38 -4.32 25.25
C GLU A 77 -4.70 -3.24 26.28
N GLU A 78 -5.26 -2.10 25.86
CA GLU A 78 -5.69 -1.04 26.77
C GLU A 78 -6.80 -1.51 27.72
N ASP A 79 -7.80 -2.23 27.19
CA ASP A 79 -8.90 -2.76 27.99
C ASP A 79 -8.40 -3.86 28.95
N ALA A 80 -7.55 -4.78 28.48
CA ALA A 80 -6.92 -5.78 29.34
C ALA A 80 -6.05 -5.15 30.44
N LYS A 81 -5.34 -4.06 30.12
CA LYS A 81 -4.53 -3.33 31.09
C LYS A 81 -5.38 -2.66 32.16
N LYS A 82 -6.48 -2.00 31.78
CA LYS A 82 -7.45 -1.42 32.73
C LYS A 82 -8.03 -2.47 33.67
N ASP A 83 -8.46 -3.61 33.11
CA ASP A 83 -9.00 -4.71 33.90
C ASP A 83 -7.96 -5.30 34.86
N THR A 84 -6.73 -5.46 34.38
CA THR A 84 -5.61 -5.93 35.22
C THR A 84 -5.31 -4.95 36.34
N ASP A 85 -5.22 -3.65 36.06
CA ASP A 85 -4.97 -2.61 37.07
C ASP A 85 -6.10 -2.57 38.12
N ALA A 86 -7.35 -2.77 37.71
CA ALA A 86 -8.48 -2.87 38.62
C ALA A 86 -8.37 -4.12 39.52
N LYS A 87 -7.99 -5.28 38.94
CA LYS A 87 -7.81 -6.52 39.69
C LYS A 87 -6.63 -6.47 40.65
N VAL A 88 -5.53 -5.83 40.28
CA VAL A 88 -4.38 -5.61 41.17
C VAL A 88 -4.79 -4.77 42.37
N LYS A 89 -5.52 -3.67 42.16
CA LYS A 89 -6.04 -2.84 43.27
C LYS A 89 -6.97 -3.64 44.19
N GLU A 90 -7.86 -4.45 43.63
CA GLU A 90 -8.75 -5.32 44.41
C GLU A 90 -7.94 -6.32 45.27
N ILE A 91 -6.90 -6.94 44.70
CA ILE A 91 -6.01 -7.86 45.42
C ILE A 91 -5.27 -7.13 46.54
N ASP A 92 -4.74 -5.93 46.28
CA ASP A 92 -4.04 -5.12 47.28
C ASP A 92 -4.96 -4.74 48.45
N GLU A 93 -6.20 -4.35 48.17
CA GLU A 93 -7.20 -4.04 49.19
C GLU A 93 -7.55 -5.27 50.05
N ILE A 94 -7.76 -6.43 49.42
CA ILE A 94 -8.01 -7.70 50.12
C ILE A 94 -6.80 -8.09 50.98
N GLY A 95 -5.59 -7.96 50.44
CA GLY A 95 -4.33 -8.24 51.12
C GLY A 95 -4.16 -7.35 52.35
N ASN A 96 -4.41 -6.04 52.22
CA ASN A 96 -4.35 -5.10 53.33
C ASN A 96 -5.40 -5.40 54.41
N LYS A 97 -6.62 -5.82 54.01
CA LYS A 97 -7.71 -6.12 54.96
C LYS A 97 -7.51 -7.43 55.71
N SER A 98 -7.01 -8.46 55.03
CA SER A 98 -6.86 -9.81 55.59
C SER A 98 -5.46 -10.09 56.15
N GLY A 99 -4.45 -9.30 55.75
CA GLY A 99 -3.03 -9.54 56.03
C GLY A 99 -2.72 -9.65 57.51
N THR A 100 -3.19 -8.70 58.33
CA THR A 100 -2.97 -8.72 59.78
C THR A 100 -3.53 -10.00 60.41
N LYS A 101 -4.74 -10.41 60.01
CA LYS A 101 -5.36 -11.64 60.52
C LYS A 101 -4.57 -12.89 60.15
N VAL A 102 -4.04 -12.97 58.92
CA VAL A 102 -3.22 -14.09 58.47
C VAL A 102 -1.90 -14.13 59.24
N VAL A 103 -1.26 -12.97 59.47
CA VAL A 103 -0.04 -12.88 60.29
C VAL A 103 -0.30 -13.40 61.71
N ASP A 104 -1.39 -12.96 62.35
CA ASP A 104 -1.75 -13.41 63.70
C ASP A 104 -1.97 -14.93 63.74
N GLN A 105 -2.69 -15.49 62.77
CA GLN A 105 -2.91 -16.94 62.66
C GLN A 105 -1.61 -17.73 62.44
N LEU A 106 -0.68 -17.20 61.64
CA LEU A 106 0.62 -17.84 61.42
C LEU A 106 1.47 -17.80 62.69
N ILE A 107 1.50 -16.68 63.42
CA ILE A 107 2.21 -16.58 64.69
C ILE A 107 1.59 -17.55 65.70
N GLU A 108 0.27 -17.59 65.81
CA GLU A 108 -0.43 -18.51 66.70
C GLU A 108 -0.09 -19.97 66.38
N ALA A 109 -0.13 -20.38 65.10
CA ALA A 109 0.19 -21.74 64.67
C ALA A 109 1.65 -22.14 64.95
N VAL A 110 2.59 -21.19 64.87
CA VAL A 110 4.01 -21.44 65.15
C VAL A 110 4.30 -21.49 66.65
N VAL A 111 3.65 -20.63 67.44
CA VAL A 111 3.87 -20.55 68.89
C VAL A 111 3.13 -21.67 69.63
N ASN A 112 1.94 -22.05 69.18
CA ASN A 112 1.15 -23.13 69.79
C ASN A 112 1.53 -24.49 69.21
N ALA A 113 2.70 -24.99 69.62
CA ALA A 113 3.10 -26.35 69.30
C ALA A 113 2.12 -27.35 69.93
N HIS A 114 1.48 -28.17 69.09
CA HIS A 114 0.71 -29.34 69.50
C HIS A 114 1.51 -30.62 69.24
N PRO A 115 2.51 -30.94 70.08
CA PRO A 115 3.30 -32.14 69.91
C PRO A 115 2.39 -33.36 70.06
N LYS A 116 2.28 -34.13 68.99
CA LYS A 116 1.72 -35.47 69.05
C LYS A 116 2.87 -36.45 69.18
N PRO A 117 2.76 -37.46 70.08
CA PRO A 117 3.75 -38.52 70.12
C PRO A 117 3.83 -39.18 68.73
N PRO A 118 5.02 -39.58 68.26
CA PRO A 118 5.15 -40.28 67.00
C PRO A 118 4.24 -41.51 67.03
N GLY A 119 3.32 -41.60 66.07
CA GLY A 119 2.43 -42.76 65.96
C GLY A 119 3.26 -44.02 65.79
N LYS A 120 2.90 -45.10 66.51
CA LYS A 120 3.49 -46.41 66.26
C LYS A 120 3.24 -46.78 64.80
N GLN A 121 4.31 -47.03 64.06
CA GLN A 121 4.23 -47.94 62.92
C GLN A 121 4.21 -49.35 63.54
N ASP A 122 3.00 -49.93 63.53
CA ASP A 122 2.58 -51.25 64.03
C ASP A 122 2.76 -51.55 65.55
#